data_AF-A0A968RDW8-F1
#
_entry.id   AF-A0A968RDW8-F1
#
_cell.length_a   1.000
_cell.length_b   1.000
_cell.length_c   1.000
_cell.angle_alpha   90.00
_cell.angle_beta   90.00
_cell.angle_gamma   90.00
#
_symmetry.space_group_name_H-M   'P 1'
#
loop_
_entity.id
_entity.type
_entity.pdbx_description
1 polymer ?
#
loop_
_entity_poly.entity_id
_entity_poly.type
_entity_poly.pdbx_seq_one_letter_code
_entity_poly.pdbx_strand_id
1 'polypeptide(L)'
;MKPKITSTKAWQQAELLMQPALIRVLDNIRKQLDESIWNGTYHEKQTPFPGYQLLLEHGDKQRYVDIWELCYQVCFINYNPTHSEMESREVEIDTSLIEEDTGDVDWNRLDAKASELIQAIFDSLPR
;
A
#
# COMPACT_ATOMS: atom_id res chain seq x y z
N MET A 1 -4.15 -11.14 -0.16
CA MET A 1 -5.43 -11.40 0.55
C MET A 1 -6.54 -10.51 -0.04
N LYS A 2 -7.81 -10.94 -0.16
CA LYS A 2 -8.86 -10.02 -0.66
C LYS A 2 -9.56 -9.29 0.50
N PRO A 3 -9.45 -7.95 0.63
CA PRO A 3 -10.19 -7.21 1.64
C PRO A 3 -11.69 -7.31 1.37
N LYS A 4 -12.47 -7.69 2.38
CA LYS A 4 -13.93 -7.77 2.31
C LYS A 4 -14.51 -6.57 3.03
N ILE A 5 -15.01 -5.60 2.27
CA ILE A 5 -15.69 -4.43 2.80
C ILE A 5 -17.17 -4.77 2.97
N THR A 6 -17.71 -4.60 4.18
CA THR A 6 -19.03 -5.10 4.58
C THR A 6 -20.15 -4.05 4.56
N SER A 7 -19.82 -2.79 4.27
CA SER A 7 -20.75 -1.65 4.31
C SER A 7 -20.63 -0.79 3.05
N THR A 8 -21.75 -0.27 2.54
CA THR A 8 -21.78 0.68 1.41
C THR A 8 -20.96 1.94 1.71
N LYS A 9 -21.04 2.46 2.94
CA LYS A 9 -20.25 3.63 3.36
C LYS A 9 -18.76 3.33 3.30
N ALA A 10 -18.36 2.16 3.80
CA ALA A 10 -16.96 1.74 3.78
C ALA A 10 -16.45 1.52 2.34
N TRP A 11 -17.31 1.06 1.43
CA TRP A 11 -16.97 0.96 0.00
C TRP A 11 -16.68 2.32 -0.63
N GLN A 12 -17.55 3.31 -0.40
CA GLN A 12 -17.35 4.67 -0.89
C GLN A 12 -16.08 5.31 -0.34
N GLN A 13 -15.79 5.08 0.95
CA GLN A 13 -14.56 5.56 1.59
C GLN A 13 -13.31 4.89 1.01
N ALA A 14 -13.38 3.58 0.72
CA ALA A 14 -12.29 2.89 0.02
C ALA A 14 -12.07 3.49 -1.37
N GLU A 15 -13.12 3.65 -2.17
CA GLU A 15 -13.02 4.26 -3.51
C GLU A 15 -12.37 5.66 -3.47
N LEU A 16 -12.73 6.47 -2.47
CA LEU A 16 -12.16 7.79 -2.26
C LEU A 16 -10.65 7.73 -1.94
N LEU A 17 -10.22 6.75 -1.12
CA LEU A 17 -8.83 6.67 -0.64
C LEU A 17 -7.89 5.90 -1.57
N MET A 18 -8.38 4.92 -2.34
CA MET A 18 -7.50 3.99 -3.05
C MET A 18 -6.60 4.66 -4.10
N GLN A 19 -7.13 5.59 -4.91
CA GLN A 19 -6.32 6.27 -5.91
C GLN A 19 -5.30 7.24 -5.26
N PRO A 20 -5.69 8.09 -4.28
CA PRO A 20 -4.74 8.87 -3.49
C PRO A 20 -3.65 8.03 -2.83
N ALA A 21 -4.01 6.89 -2.23
CA ALA A 21 -3.07 6.00 -1.56
C ALA A 21 -2.05 5.44 -2.54
N LEU A 22 -2.48 5.01 -3.73
CA LEU A 22 -1.58 4.55 -4.79
C LEU A 22 -0.56 5.62 -5.17
N ILE A 23 -1.01 6.86 -5.37
CA ILE A 23 -0.11 7.99 -5.70
C ILE A 23 0.94 8.18 -4.60
N ARG A 24 0.52 8.16 -3.32
CA ARG A 24 1.42 8.39 -2.18
C ARG A 24 2.37 7.24 -1.92
N VAL A 25 1.94 6.00 -2.11
CA VAL A 25 2.79 4.82 -2.04
C VAL A 25 3.88 4.88 -3.11
N LEU A 26 3.52 5.13 -4.37
CA LEU A 26 4.49 5.19 -5.47
C LEU A 26 5.49 6.36 -5.31
N ASP A 27 5.02 7.54 -4.87
CA ASP A 27 5.91 8.68 -4.65
C ASP A 27 6.92 8.39 -3.52
N ASN A 28 6.48 7.81 -2.41
CA ASN A 28 7.38 7.46 -1.31
C ASN A 28 8.35 6.31 -1.67
N ILE A 29 7.92 5.33 -2.46
CA ILE A 29 8.84 4.30 -3.02
C ILE A 29 9.93 4.96 -3.86
N ARG A 30 9.56 5.86 -4.77
CA ARG A 30 10.52 6.58 -5.62
C ARG A 30 11.56 7.34 -4.79
N LYS A 31 11.11 8.10 -3.80
CA LYS A 31 12.02 8.83 -2.88
C LYS A 31 13.00 7.90 -2.17
N GLN A 32 12.52 6.77 -1.66
CA GLN A 32 13.38 5.79 -0.98
C GLN A 32 14.37 5.12 -1.92
N LEU A 33 13.96 4.80 -3.15
CA LEU A 33 14.86 4.27 -4.18
C LEU A 33 15.98 5.27 -4.50
N ASP A 34 15.67 6.56 -4.61
CA ASP A 34 16.65 7.62 -4.88
C ASP A 34 17.73 7.74 -3.77
N GLU A 35 17.39 7.39 -2.52
CA GLU A 35 18.29 7.46 -1.36
C GLU A 35 18.92 6.12 -0.96
N SER A 36 18.51 5.01 -1.61
CA SER A 36 18.93 3.65 -1.24
C SER A 36 19.93 3.03 -2.23
N ILE A 37 20.56 1.94 -1.81
CA ILE A 37 21.39 1.09 -2.67
C ILE A 37 20.56 0.12 -3.54
N TRP A 38 19.25 0.06 -3.31
CA TRP A 38 18.34 -0.86 -3.99
C TRP A 38 17.80 -0.24 -5.28
N ASN A 39 17.75 -1.05 -6.33
CA ASN A 39 17.09 -0.69 -7.58
C ASN A 39 15.67 -1.24 -7.58
N GLY A 40 14.72 -0.49 -8.14
CA GLY A 40 13.32 -0.87 -8.19
C GLY A 40 12.82 -1.03 -9.61
N THR A 41 12.30 -2.22 -9.96
CA THR A 41 11.66 -2.50 -11.25
C THR A 41 10.17 -2.81 -11.04
N TYR A 42 9.30 -2.05 -11.70
CA TYR A 42 7.86 -2.28 -11.65
C TYR A 42 7.43 -3.33 -12.67
N HIS A 43 6.61 -4.28 -12.23
CA HIS A 43 6.08 -5.35 -13.04
C HIS A 43 4.57 -5.45 -12.90
N GLU A 44 3.91 -5.69 -14.03
CA GLU A 44 2.52 -6.11 -14.04
C GLU A 44 2.45 -7.63 -13.90
N LYS A 45 1.74 -8.10 -12.87
CA LYS A 45 1.42 -9.51 -12.68
C LYS A 45 0.04 -9.74 -13.28
N GLN A 46 -0.07 -10.60 -14.29
CA GLN A 46 -1.35 -10.90 -14.96
C GLN A 46 -2.05 -12.13 -14.37
N THR A 47 -1.32 -13.01 -13.68
CA THR A 47 -1.84 -14.28 -13.14
C THR A 47 -1.47 -14.47 -11.67
N PRO A 48 -2.36 -15.00 -10.81
CA PRO A 48 -3.74 -15.44 -11.10
C PRO A 48 -4.75 -14.28 -11.25
N PHE A 49 -4.37 -13.06 -10.84
CA PHE A 49 -5.16 -11.84 -11.00
C PHE A 49 -4.24 -10.67 -11.39
N PRO A 50 -4.75 -9.65 -12.10
CA PRO A 50 -3.99 -8.46 -12.42
C PRO A 50 -3.55 -7.72 -11.14
N GLY A 51 -2.28 -7.37 -11.06
CA GLY A 51 -1.70 -6.65 -9.94
C GLY A 51 -0.38 -5.98 -10.32
N TYR A 52 0.12 -5.11 -9.45
CA TYR A 52 1.37 -4.40 -9.62
C TYR A 52 2.36 -4.84 -8.55
N GLN A 53 3.56 -5.24 -8.99
CA GLN A 53 4.63 -5.66 -8.10
C GLN A 53 5.87 -4.80 -8.34
N LEU A 54 6.56 -4.46 -7.26
CA LEU A 54 7.88 -3.87 -7.29
C LEU A 54 8.90 -4.95 -6.94
N LEU A 55 9.85 -5.17 -7.84
CA LEU A 55 11.04 -5.97 -7.58
C LEU A 55 12.16 -5.03 -7.11
N LEU A 56 12.57 -5.21 -5.86
CA LEU A 56 13.73 -4.54 -5.27
C LEU A 56 14.96 -5.44 -5.42
N GLU A 57 16.03 -4.93 -6.02
CA GLU A 57 17.26 -5.68 -6.28
C GLU A 57 18.52 -4.93 -5.83
N HIS A 58 19.42 -5.64 -5.15
CA HIS A 58 20.76 -5.16 -4.82
C HIS A 58 21.73 -6.33 -4.74
N GLY A 59 22.65 -6.42 -5.71
CA GLY A 59 23.54 -7.57 -5.88
C GLY A 59 22.74 -8.85 -6.14
N ASP A 60 22.98 -9.89 -5.35
CA ASP A 60 22.27 -11.18 -5.45
C ASP A 60 20.95 -11.23 -4.65
N LYS A 61 20.57 -10.12 -4.01
CA LYS A 61 19.36 -10.06 -3.17
C LYS A 61 18.20 -9.49 -3.98
N GLN A 62 17.05 -10.14 -3.86
CA GLN A 62 15.80 -9.73 -4.50
C GLN A 62 14.64 -9.76 -3.50
N ARG A 63 13.74 -8.79 -3.57
CA ARG A 63 12.50 -8.77 -2.79
C ARG A 63 11.35 -8.25 -3.64
N TYR A 64 10.27 -9.03 -3.69
CA TYR A 64 9.02 -8.61 -4.29
C TYR A 64 8.14 -7.90 -3.26
N VAL A 65 7.53 -6.80 -3.67
CA VAL A 65 6.58 -6.02 -2.89
C VAL A 65 5.32 -5.84 -3.73
N ASP A 66 4.15 -6.19 -3.18
CA ASP A 66 2.86 -5.98 -3.85
C ASP A 66 2.34 -4.59 -3.54
N ILE A 67 2.15 -3.76 -4.57
CA ILE A 67 1.76 -2.36 -4.43
C ILE A 67 0.34 -2.22 -3.87
N TRP A 68 -0.57 -3.14 -4.20
CA TRP A 68 -1.93 -3.09 -3.68
C TRP A 68 -1.97 -3.44 -2.20
N GLU A 69 -1.20 -4.44 -1.77
CA GLU A 69 -1.07 -4.79 -0.35
C GLU A 69 -0.53 -3.60 0.48
N LEU A 70 0.33 -2.74 -0.10
CA LEU A 70 0.74 -1.49 0.54
C LEU A 70 -0.39 -0.47 0.63
N CYS A 71 -1.13 -0.28 -0.46
CA CYS A 71 -2.28 0.63 -0.45
C CYS A 71 -3.32 0.21 0.60
N TYR A 72 -3.56 -1.10 0.75
CA TYR A 72 -4.46 -1.63 1.77
C TYR A 72 -3.93 -1.39 3.20
N GLN A 73 -2.63 -1.58 3.44
CA GLN A 73 -2.00 -1.25 4.73
C GLN A 73 -2.12 0.23 5.09
N VAL A 74 -2.06 1.12 4.10
CA VAL A 74 -2.29 2.56 4.31
C VAL A 74 -3.77 2.83 4.62
N CYS A 75 -4.70 2.32 3.81
CA CYS A 75 -6.12 2.68 3.86
C CYS A 75 -6.92 1.99 4.98
N PHE A 76 -6.46 0.84 5.50
CA PHE A 76 -7.24 0.02 6.42
C PHE A 76 -6.61 -0.05 7.81
N ILE A 77 -7.45 -0.14 8.83
CA ILE A 77 -7.04 -0.29 10.22
C ILE A 77 -6.60 -1.74 10.47
N ASN A 78 -5.43 -1.91 11.11
CA ASN A 78 -4.89 -3.21 11.51
C ASN A 78 -4.81 -4.25 10.38
N TYR A 79 -4.65 -3.79 9.13
CA TYR A 79 -4.49 -4.68 8.00
C TYR A 79 -3.13 -5.36 8.05
N ASN A 80 -3.14 -6.69 8.10
CA ASN A 80 -1.94 -7.50 8.03
C ASN A 80 -2.00 -8.36 6.77
N PRO A 81 -1.06 -8.22 5.83
CA PRO A 81 -0.97 -9.08 4.66
C PRO A 81 -0.87 -10.54 5.09
N THR A 82 -1.76 -11.39 4.60
CA THR A 82 -1.63 -12.84 4.78
C THR A 82 -1.16 -13.48 3.48
N HIS A 83 -0.35 -14.53 3.59
CA HIS A 83 0.15 -15.29 2.45
C HIS A 83 -0.94 -16.09 1.71
N SER A 84 -2.19 -16.06 2.19
CA SER A 84 -3.32 -16.76 1.58
C SER A 84 -4.16 -15.79 0.76
N GLU A 85 -4.04 -15.85 -0.56
CA GLU A 85 -4.93 -15.16 -1.49
C GLU A 85 -6.38 -15.68 -1.44
N MET A 86 -6.61 -16.87 -0.84
CA MET A 86 -7.94 -17.47 -0.66
C MET A 86 -8.66 -16.98 0.60
N GLU A 87 -7.95 -16.35 1.53
CA GLU A 87 -8.61 -15.73 2.70
C GLU A 87 -9.17 -14.36 2.31
N SER A 88 -10.48 -14.19 2.51
CA SER A 88 -11.11 -12.89 2.55
C SER A 88 -11.31 -12.49 4.01
N ARG A 89 -10.80 -11.34 4.42
CA ARG A 89 -10.99 -10.82 5.77
C ARG A 89 -11.79 -9.54 5.74
N GLU A 90 -12.65 -9.39 6.74
CA GLU A 90 -13.36 -8.14 6.95
C GLU A 90 -12.34 -7.09 7.38
N VAL A 91 -12.31 -5.98 6.64
CA VAL A 91 -11.39 -4.87 6.88
C VAL A 91 -12.20 -3.62 7.22
N GLU A 92 -11.62 -2.78 8.06
CA GLU A 92 -12.20 -1.50 8.43
C GLU A 92 -11.38 -0.36 7.78
N ILE A 93 -12.06 0.62 7.19
CA ILE A 93 -11.41 1.78 6.60
C ILE A 93 -10.87 2.67 7.71
N ASP A 94 -9.64 3.13 7.55
CA ASP A 94 -9.09 4.15 8.41
C ASP A 94 -9.72 5.51 8.10
N THR A 95 -10.86 5.76 8.74
CA THR A 95 -11.61 7.02 8.56
C THR A 95 -10.84 8.25 9.04
N SER A 96 -9.74 8.09 9.78
CA SER A 96 -8.87 9.22 10.15
C SER A 96 -8.13 9.83 8.96
N LEU A 97 -8.12 9.15 7.81
CA LEU A 97 -7.59 9.62 6.53
C LEU A 97 -8.57 10.50 5.75
N ILE A 98 -9.76 10.74 6.30
CA ILE A 98 -10.79 11.57 5.71
C ILE A 98 -11.05 12.71 6.69
N GLU A 99 -11.02 13.94 6.20
CA GLU A 99 -11.31 15.13 6.98
C GLU A 99 -12.77 15.11 7.44
N GLU A 100 -13.00 15.29 8.74
CA GLU A 100 -14.36 15.23 9.31
C GLU A 100 -15.27 16.35 8.80
N ASP A 101 -14.70 17.52 8.49
CA ASP A 101 -15.44 18.72 8.10
C ASP A 101 -15.85 18.72 6.61
N THR A 102 -14.95 18.30 5.73
CA THR A 102 -15.15 18.34 4.26
C THR A 102 -15.59 17.00 3.70
N GLY A 103 -15.24 15.89 4.36
CA GLY A 103 -15.35 14.54 3.81
C GLY A 103 -14.32 14.24 2.72
N ASP A 104 -13.35 15.12 2.51
CA ASP A 104 -12.26 14.96 1.56
C ASP A 104 -11.09 14.18 2.18
N VAL A 105 -10.14 13.77 1.35
CA VAL A 105 -8.94 13.03 1.79
C VAL A 105 -8.00 13.96 2.54
N ASP A 106 -7.60 13.56 3.76
CA ASP A 106 -6.49 14.17 4.48
C ASP A 106 -5.17 13.70 3.85
N TRP A 107 -4.70 14.49 2.89
CA TRP A 107 -3.46 14.19 2.15
C TRP A 107 -2.23 14.14 3.03
N ASN A 108 -2.19 14.87 4.14
CA ASN A 108 -1.03 14.91 5.03
C ASN A 108 -0.95 13.62 5.84
N ARG A 109 -2.07 13.17 6.42
CA ARG A 109 -2.11 11.89 7.14
C ARG A 109 -1.87 10.70 6.21
N LEU A 110 -2.42 10.75 5.00
CA LEU A 110 -2.23 9.72 3.99
C LEU A 110 -0.75 9.60 3.58
N ASP A 111 -0.08 10.73 3.32
CA ASP A 111 1.34 10.76 2.99
C ASP A 111 2.20 10.29 4.17
N ALA A 112 1.88 10.72 5.40
CA ALA A 112 2.60 10.29 6.60
C ALA A 112 2.53 8.76 6.78
N LYS A 113 1.33 8.15 6.72
CA LYS A 113 1.18 6.69 6.80
C LYS A 113 1.92 5.97 5.67
N ALA A 114 1.83 6.48 4.45
CA ALA A 114 2.55 5.89 3.32
C ALA A 114 4.07 5.96 3.54
N SER A 115 4.59 7.12 3.95
CA SER A 115 6.01 7.33 4.21
C SER A 115 6.54 6.40 5.30
N GLU A 116 5.85 6.32 6.45
CA GLU A 116 6.20 5.41 7.55
C GLU A 116 6.23 3.95 7.10
N LEU A 117 5.23 3.52 6.32
CA LEU A 117 5.16 2.15 5.79
C LEU A 117 6.32 1.86 4.82
N ILE A 118 6.60 2.74 3.87
CA ILE A 118 7.68 2.52 2.91
C ILE A 118 9.04 2.54 3.62
N GLN A 119 9.27 3.46 4.56
CA GLN A 119 10.49 3.49 5.36
C GLN A 119 10.71 2.17 6.09
N ALA A 120 9.67 1.63 6.76
CA ALA A 120 9.76 0.35 7.45
C ALA A 120 10.12 -0.82 6.52
N ILE A 121 9.64 -0.80 5.27
CA ILE A 121 9.98 -1.81 4.27
C ILE A 121 11.46 -1.73 3.91
N PHE A 122 11.97 -0.54 3.61
CA PHE A 122 13.38 -0.33 3.24
C PHE A 122 14.32 -0.61 4.42
N ASP A 123 13.94 -0.24 5.64
CA ASP A 123 14.71 -0.54 6.86
C ASP A 123 14.82 -2.05 7.12
N SER A 124 13.81 -2.81 6.70
CA SER A 124 13.82 -4.28 6.80
C SER A 124 14.64 -4.97 5.70
N LEU A 125 15.15 -4.23 4.71
CA LEU A 125 15.98 -4.81 3.65
C LEU A 125 17.39 -5.08 4.16
N PRO A 126 18.00 -6.20 3.74
CA PRO A 126 19.37 -6.51 4.14
C PRO A 126 20.35 -5.56 3.45
N ARG A 127 21.13 -4.81 4.24
CA ARG A 127 22.23 -3.97 3.76
C ARG A 127 23.28 -4.78 3.00
#